data_AF-A0A960RP64-F1
#
_entry.id   AF-A0A960RP64-F1
#
_cell.length_a   1.000
_cell.length_b   1.000
_cell.length_c   1.000
_cell.angle_alpha   90.00
_cell.angle_beta   90.00
_cell.angle_gamma   90.00
#
_symmetry.space_group_name_H-M   'P 1'
#
loop_
_entity.id
_entity.type
_entity.pdbx_description
1 polymer ?
#
loop_
_entity_poly.entity_id
_entity_poly.type
_entity_poly.pdbx_seq_one_letter_code
_entity_poly.pdbx_strand_id
1 'polypeptide(L)'
;MPLDNLVKNNNCRLTNLPAPFIPAINGRVFGAIVIKLHKCVLDVQGPEVLQGMLQASMAEAEQNTYNMDAWSEEAVELFVRNIYFGHQHVAHHLLSLDVIPKDSVFELLEMAHMYMQPGLFDCAANALSACASPDDLPRLLQLAEDTNSRFLLQLNDELGRPRQALELTKSIATLKV
;
A
#
# COMPACT_ATOMS: atom_id res chain seq x y z
N MET A 1 -16.85 5.38 -21.24
CA MET A 1 -15.90 6.12 -22.11
C MET A 1 -14.50 5.84 -21.61
N PRO A 2 -13.51 5.62 -22.49
CA PRO A 2 -12.21 5.08 -22.14
C PRO A 2 -11.34 6.13 -21.42
N LEU A 3 -10.62 5.67 -20.38
CA LEU A 3 -9.71 6.42 -19.52
C LEU A 3 -8.28 6.39 -20.08
N ASP A 4 -8.11 6.87 -21.31
CA ASP A 4 -6.78 7.05 -21.89
C ASP A 4 -6.44 8.53 -21.87
N ASN A 5 -5.58 8.94 -20.93
CA ASN A 5 -4.58 10.00 -21.11
C ASN A 5 -3.69 10.10 -19.85
N LEU A 6 -2.55 9.40 -19.92
CA LEU A 6 -1.36 9.56 -19.07
C LEU A 6 -0.64 10.87 -19.38
N VAL A 7 -0.21 11.64 -18.35
CA VAL A 7 1.17 12.16 -18.17
C VAL A 7 1.41 12.55 -16.69
N LYS A 8 2.42 11.89 -16.10
CA LYS A 8 3.30 12.18 -14.95
C LYS A 8 3.09 13.46 -14.11
N ASN A 9 2.85 13.28 -12.81
CA ASN A 9 3.67 13.81 -11.69
C ASN A 9 3.14 13.27 -10.35
N ASN A 10 4.00 12.59 -9.59
CA ASN A 10 3.68 11.97 -8.30
C ASN A 10 3.78 12.99 -7.19
N ASN A 11 2.65 13.23 -6.50
CA ASN A 11 2.57 13.75 -5.13
C ASN A 11 1.12 13.50 -4.68
N CYS A 12 0.89 12.87 -3.53
CA CYS A 12 -0.45 12.56 -3.02
C CYS A 12 -0.68 13.36 -1.74
N ARG A 13 -1.75 14.13 -1.68
CA ARG A 13 -2.09 15.00 -0.54
C ARG A 13 -3.47 14.66 0.01
N LEU A 14 -3.59 14.45 1.31
CA LEU A 14 -4.88 14.29 1.96
C LEU A 14 -5.35 15.65 2.48
N THR A 15 -6.59 16.08 2.22
CA THR A 15 -7.15 17.34 2.76
C THR A 15 -8.47 17.13 3.49
N ASN A 16 -8.68 17.73 4.66
CA ASN A 16 -9.97 17.63 5.37
C ASN A 16 -11.02 18.61 4.84
N LEU A 17 -12.27 18.17 4.71
CA LEU A 17 -13.43 19.05 4.47
C LEU A 17 -14.06 19.53 5.79
N PRO A 18 -14.47 20.80 5.91
CA PRO A 18 -15.31 21.26 7.01
C PRO A 18 -16.76 20.78 6.83
N ALA A 19 -17.43 20.36 7.91
CA ALA A 19 -18.84 20.00 7.91
C ALA A 19 -19.76 21.23 8.16
N PRO A 20 -21.01 21.27 7.67
CA PRO A 20 -21.72 20.26 6.89
C PRO A 20 -22.13 20.76 5.50
N PHE A 21 -21.69 20.11 4.42
CA PHE A 21 -22.47 20.01 3.16
C PHE A 21 -21.85 18.94 2.25
N ILE A 22 -22.67 18.04 1.71
CA ILE A 22 -22.34 17.17 0.57
C ILE A 22 -23.30 17.58 -0.56
N PRO A 23 -22.79 18.00 -1.73
CA PRO A 23 -22.52 17.04 -2.80
C PRO A 23 -21.09 17.09 -3.33
N ALA A 24 -20.72 15.98 -3.94
CA ALA A 24 -19.38 15.63 -4.38
C ALA A 24 -18.88 16.40 -5.62
N ILE A 25 -17.58 16.24 -5.86
CA ILE A 25 -16.81 16.44 -7.11
C ILE A 25 -16.64 17.91 -7.57
N ASN A 26 -15.48 18.48 -7.24
CA ASN A 26 -14.48 18.94 -8.22
C ASN A 26 -13.32 19.62 -7.47
N GLY A 27 -12.09 19.25 -7.82
CA GLY A 27 -10.90 19.85 -7.26
C GLY A 27 -9.63 19.24 -7.81
N ARG A 28 -9.45 19.27 -9.13
CA ARG A 28 -8.11 19.20 -9.73
C ARG A 28 -7.40 20.53 -9.49
N VAL A 29 -6.21 20.50 -8.91
CA VAL A 29 -5.19 21.54 -9.11
C VAL A 29 -3.88 20.81 -9.40
N PHE A 30 -3.23 21.22 -10.49
CA PHE A 30 -2.18 20.48 -11.20
C PHE A 30 -0.94 20.14 -10.35
N GLY A 31 -0.51 18.87 -10.39
CA GLY A 31 0.81 18.40 -9.92
C GLY A 31 0.83 17.55 -8.62
N ALA A 32 -0.31 17.29 -7.99
CA ALA A 32 -0.48 16.36 -6.88
C ALA A 32 -1.94 15.87 -6.82
N ILE A 33 -2.19 14.58 -6.61
CA ILE A 33 -3.54 14.05 -6.36
C ILE A 33 -3.96 14.46 -4.96
N VAL A 34 -5.16 15.02 -4.84
CA VAL A 34 -5.71 15.43 -3.53
C VAL A 34 -6.88 14.54 -3.17
N ILE A 35 -6.72 13.71 -2.14
CA ILE A 35 -7.79 12.85 -1.61
C ILE A 35 -8.42 13.57 -0.41
N LYS A 36 -9.73 13.80 -0.46
CA LYS A 36 -10.45 14.50 0.61
C LYS A 36 -10.94 13.52 1.67
N LEU A 37 -10.64 13.81 2.93
CA LEU A 37 -11.05 13.01 4.09
C LEU A 37 -11.94 13.81 5.03
N HIS A 38 -12.59 13.10 5.95
CA HIS A 38 -13.34 13.67 7.05
C HIS A 38 -12.52 13.52 8.33
N LYS A 39 -12.20 14.65 8.99
CA LYS A 39 -11.42 14.66 10.23
C LYS A 39 -12.04 13.78 11.31
N CYS A 40 -13.38 13.75 11.43
CA CYS A 40 -14.07 12.90 12.39
C CYS A 40 -13.91 11.40 12.11
N VAL A 41 -13.81 10.99 10.84
CA VAL A 41 -13.54 9.59 10.49
C VAL A 41 -12.09 9.26 10.84
N LEU A 42 -11.15 10.16 10.53
CA LEU A 42 -9.74 9.97 10.87
C LEU A 42 -9.53 9.90 12.39
N ASP A 43 -10.27 10.67 13.17
CA ASP A 43 -10.18 10.70 14.64
C ASP A 43 -10.74 9.43 15.31
N VAL A 44 -11.71 8.76 14.69
CA VAL A 44 -12.36 7.56 15.25
C VAL A 44 -11.79 6.26 14.68
N GLN A 45 -11.50 6.24 13.38
CA GLN A 45 -11.13 5.03 12.62
C GLN A 45 -9.76 5.14 11.95
N GLY A 46 -9.11 6.31 12.05
CA GLY A 46 -7.78 6.49 11.51
C GLY A 46 -6.73 5.65 12.23
N PRO A 47 -5.57 5.44 11.60
CA PRO A 47 -4.42 4.88 12.27
C PRO A 47 -3.96 5.75 13.44
N GLU A 48 -3.47 5.12 14.50
CA GLU A 48 -3.02 5.80 15.73
C GLU A 48 -2.02 6.92 15.45
N VAL A 49 -1.11 6.70 14.48
CA VAL A 49 -0.14 7.72 14.05
C VAL A 49 -0.84 8.98 13.55
N LEU A 50 -1.85 8.84 12.67
CA LEU A 50 -2.58 9.98 12.12
C LEU A 50 -3.48 10.65 13.16
N GLN A 51 -4.10 9.86 14.05
CA GLN A 51 -4.86 10.39 15.19
C GLN A 51 -3.95 11.19 16.13
N GLY A 52 -2.76 10.68 16.45
CA GLY A 52 -1.77 11.36 17.26
C GLY A 52 -1.35 12.69 16.64
N MET A 53 -1.11 12.73 15.32
CA MET A 53 -0.81 13.97 14.62
C MET A 53 -1.95 15.00 14.73
N LEU A 54 -3.21 14.56 14.61
CA LEU A 54 -4.39 15.43 14.79
C LEU A 54 -4.47 16.02 16.20
N GLN A 55 -4.23 15.20 17.22
CA GLN A 55 -4.41 15.56 18.63
C GLN A 55 -3.24 16.40 19.16
N ALA A 56 -2.03 16.17 18.66
CA ALA A 56 -0.83 16.90 19.06
C ALA A 56 -0.71 18.30 18.42
N SER A 57 -1.69 18.75 17.63
CA SER A 57 -1.67 20.04 16.91
C SER A 57 -0.39 20.23 16.08
N MET A 58 0.04 19.17 15.40
CA MET A 58 1.18 19.25 14.48
C MET A 58 0.82 20.09 13.25
N ALA A 59 1.82 20.53 12.48
CA ALA A 59 1.61 21.40 11.32
C ALA A 59 0.58 20.82 10.33
N GLU A 60 0.54 19.50 10.18
CA GLU A 60 -0.41 18.75 9.36
C GLU A 60 -1.85 18.88 9.87
N ALA A 61 -2.03 18.92 11.20
CA ALA A 61 -3.34 19.10 11.83
C ALA A 61 -3.84 20.54 11.74
N GLU A 62 -2.94 21.52 11.80
CA GLU A 62 -3.25 22.94 11.60
C GLU A 62 -3.60 23.24 10.13
N GLN A 63 -2.80 22.70 9.20
CA GLN A 63 -2.98 22.86 7.76
C GLN A 63 -4.05 21.92 7.18
N ASN A 64 -4.58 21.01 8.00
CA ASN A 64 -5.53 19.97 7.60
C ASN A 64 -5.06 19.19 6.36
N THR A 65 -3.74 19.00 6.25
CA THR A 65 -3.09 18.42 5.07
C THR A 65 -2.02 17.43 5.49
N TYR A 66 -2.09 16.21 4.95
CA TYR A 66 -1.04 15.19 5.12
C TYR A 66 -0.39 14.93 3.77
N ASN A 67 0.94 15.04 3.70
CA ASN A 67 1.70 14.73 2.49
C ASN A 67 2.04 13.25 2.48
N MET A 68 1.69 12.58 1.39
CA MET A 68 1.82 11.14 1.15
C MET A 68 2.63 10.88 -0.13
N ASP A 69 3.62 11.72 -0.38
CA ASP A 69 4.39 11.77 -1.65
C ASP A 69 5.32 10.57 -1.85
N ALA A 70 5.54 9.76 -0.81
CA ALA A 70 6.35 8.55 -0.86
C ALA A 70 5.63 7.36 -1.51
N TRP A 71 4.33 7.48 -1.77
CA TRP A 71 3.48 6.36 -2.22
C TRP A 71 2.69 6.70 -3.49
N SER A 72 2.37 5.68 -4.26
CA SER A 72 1.49 5.76 -5.45
C SER A 72 0.06 6.16 -5.07
N GLU A 73 -0.65 6.69 -6.06
CA GLU A 73 -2.08 7.02 -5.95
C GLU A 73 -2.88 5.81 -5.48
N GLU A 74 -2.64 4.67 -6.10
CA GLU A 74 -3.37 3.43 -5.87
C GLU A 74 -3.15 2.91 -4.44
N ALA A 75 -1.92 2.96 -3.92
CA ALA A 75 -1.63 2.56 -2.54
C ALA A 75 -2.33 3.49 -1.53
N VAL A 76 -2.28 4.80 -1.76
CA VAL A 76 -2.93 5.79 -0.87
C VAL A 76 -4.45 5.64 -0.93
N GLU A 77 -5.04 5.41 -2.11
CA GLU A 77 -6.48 5.16 -2.23
C GLU A 77 -6.92 3.92 -1.46
N LEU A 78 -6.18 2.82 -1.55
CA LEU A 78 -6.46 1.59 -0.80
C LEU A 78 -6.33 1.79 0.71
N PHE A 79 -5.30 2.53 1.13
CA PHE A 79 -5.11 2.90 2.52
C PHE A 79 -6.27 3.74 3.06
N VAL A 80 -6.73 4.74 2.29
CA VAL A 80 -7.89 5.56 2.64
C VAL A 80 -9.18 4.74 2.67
N ARG A 81 -9.38 3.83 1.71
CA ARG A 81 -10.52 2.91 1.72
C ARG A 81 -10.53 2.04 2.97
N ASN A 82 -9.36 1.60 3.43
CA ASN A 82 -9.25 0.86 4.70
C ASN A 82 -9.73 1.70 5.88
N ILE A 83 -9.42 2.99 5.94
CA ILE A 83 -9.89 3.89 7.01
C ILE A 83 -11.42 3.99 7.03
N TYR A 84 -12.07 4.06 5.86
CA TYR A 84 -13.52 4.24 5.77
C TYR A 84 -14.33 2.95 5.89
N PHE A 85 -13.84 1.86 5.32
CA PHE A 85 -14.60 0.64 5.09
C PHE A 85 -14.00 -0.59 5.80
N GLY A 86 -12.83 -0.43 6.41
CA GLY A 86 -12.09 -1.51 7.06
C GLY A 86 -11.38 -2.44 6.09
N HIS A 87 -10.48 -3.24 6.65
CA HIS A 87 -9.57 -4.13 5.91
C HIS A 87 -10.31 -5.24 5.15
N GLN A 88 -11.47 -5.71 5.61
CA GLN A 88 -12.26 -6.73 4.91
C GLN A 88 -12.72 -6.26 3.52
N HIS A 89 -13.08 -4.98 3.42
CA HIS A 89 -13.46 -4.38 2.14
C HIS A 89 -12.26 -4.28 1.20
N VAL A 90 -11.09 -3.91 1.74
CA VAL A 90 -9.84 -3.84 0.98
C VAL A 90 -9.39 -5.22 0.52
N ALA A 91 -9.48 -6.24 1.39
CA ALA A 91 -9.19 -7.64 1.05
C ALA A 91 -10.01 -8.11 -0.16
N HIS A 92 -11.32 -7.88 -0.15
CA HIS A 92 -12.18 -8.24 -1.27
C HIS A 92 -11.75 -7.53 -2.57
N HIS A 93 -11.38 -6.24 -2.47
CA HIS A 93 -10.91 -5.48 -3.62
C HIS A 93 -9.56 -5.97 -4.14
N LEU A 94 -8.63 -6.30 -3.24
CA LEU A 94 -7.32 -6.87 -3.52
C LEU A 94 -7.39 -8.33 -4.02
N LEU A 95 -8.47 -9.06 -3.80
CA LEU A 95 -8.64 -10.45 -4.26
C LEU A 95 -9.47 -10.55 -5.54
N SER A 96 -10.24 -9.54 -5.90
CA SER A 96 -11.01 -9.47 -7.15
C SER A 96 -10.16 -9.01 -8.35
N LEU A 97 -8.85 -9.29 -8.30
CA LEU A 97 -7.80 -8.73 -9.14
C LEU A 97 -8.07 -8.85 -10.64
N ASP A 98 -8.21 -7.68 -11.27
CA ASP A 98 -7.84 -7.49 -12.68
C ASP A 98 -7.01 -6.21 -12.93
N VAL A 99 -6.80 -5.30 -11.94
CA VAL A 99 -6.26 -3.95 -12.24
C VAL A 99 -5.37 -3.29 -11.16
N ILE A 100 -4.92 -3.98 -10.11
CA ILE A 100 -4.03 -3.34 -9.11
C ILE A 100 -2.56 -3.67 -9.44
N PRO A 101 -1.70 -2.67 -9.68
CA PRO A 101 -0.27 -2.90 -9.89
C PRO A 101 0.38 -3.54 -8.67
N LYS A 102 1.22 -4.56 -8.91
CA LYS A 102 1.97 -5.26 -7.86
C LYS A 102 2.78 -4.30 -6.97
N ASP A 103 3.37 -3.26 -7.55
CA ASP A 103 4.14 -2.25 -6.81
C ASP A 103 3.28 -1.49 -5.80
N SER A 104 2.03 -1.17 -6.14
CA SER A 104 1.08 -0.55 -5.21
C SER A 104 0.70 -1.48 -4.06
N VAL A 105 0.73 -2.80 -4.25
CA VAL A 105 0.50 -3.77 -3.17
C VAL A 105 1.69 -3.80 -2.20
N PHE A 106 2.92 -3.71 -2.72
CA PHE A 106 4.11 -3.57 -1.88
C PHE A 106 4.07 -2.28 -1.05
N GLU A 107 3.77 -1.15 -1.69
CA GLU A 107 3.64 0.14 -1.01
C GLU A 107 2.52 0.12 0.04
N LEU A 108 1.38 -0.52 -0.25
CA LEU A 108 0.30 -0.67 0.72
C LEU A 108 0.73 -1.47 1.95
N LEU A 109 1.56 -2.50 1.78
CA LEU A 109 2.13 -3.27 2.89
C LEU A 109 3.07 -2.41 3.74
N GLU A 110 3.95 -1.63 3.11
CA GLU A 110 4.84 -0.68 3.77
C GLU A 110 4.05 0.40 4.54
N MET A 111 3.02 0.98 3.91
CA MET A 111 2.10 1.92 4.55
C MET A 111 1.39 1.29 5.76
N ALA A 112 0.88 0.07 5.60
CA ALA A 112 0.20 -0.63 6.68
C ALA A 112 1.13 -0.87 7.87
N HIS A 113 2.40 -1.19 7.62
CA HIS A 113 3.40 -1.30 8.68
C HIS A 113 3.69 0.05 9.34
N MET A 114 4.02 1.07 8.54
CA MET A 114 4.39 2.41 9.03
C MET A 114 3.28 3.06 9.87
N TYR A 115 2.03 2.91 9.44
CA TYR A 115 0.86 3.46 10.14
C TYR A 115 0.25 2.48 11.16
N MET A 116 0.92 1.36 11.46
CA MET A 116 0.50 0.37 12.45
C MET A 116 -0.93 -0.16 12.23
N GLN A 117 -1.22 -0.60 11.01
CA GLN A 117 -2.50 -1.18 10.59
C GLN A 117 -2.36 -2.69 10.33
N PRO A 118 -2.36 -3.54 11.37
CA PRO A 118 -2.07 -4.97 11.22
C PRO A 118 -3.08 -5.70 10.31
N GLY A 119 -4.37 -5.37 10.39
CA GLY A 119 -5.37 -5.99 9.52
C GLY A 119 -5.15 -5.65 8.04
N LEU A 120 -4.70 -4.43 7.73
CA LEU A 120 -4.37 -4.04 6.35
C LEU A 120 -3.06 -4.70 5.89
N PHE A 121 -2.09 -4.83 6.81
CA PHE A 121 -0.83 -5.51 6.55
C PHE A 121 -1.07 -6.96 6.11
N ASP A 122 -1.91 -7.69 6.85
CA ASP A 122 -2.27 -9.07 6.51
C ASP A 122 -2.97 -9.16 5.14
N CYS A 123 -3.84 -8.20 4.82
CA CYS A 123 -4.52 -8.16 3.53
C CYS A 123 -3.54 -7.93 2.37
N ALA A 124 -2.61 -6.99 2.52
CA ALA A 124 -1.59 -6.71 1.51
C ALA A 124 -0.60 -7.88 1.37
N ALA A 125 -0.20 -8.51 2.47
CA ALA A 125 0.67 -9.68 2.46
C ALA A 125 0.02 -10.87 1.74
N ASN A 126 -1.26 -11.12 2.01
CA ASN A 126 -2.04 -12.15 1.31
C ASN A 126 -2.23 -11.82 -0.18
N ALA A 127 -2.39 -10.55 -0.55
CA ALA A 127 -2.44 -10.14 -1.96
C ALA A 127 -1.09 -10.36 -2.66
N LEU A 128 0.03 -10.05 -1.99
CA LEU A 128 1.36 -10.31 -2.51
C LEU A 128 1.62 -11.81 -2.74
N SER A 129 1.14 -12.69 -1.87
CA SER A 129 1.33 -14.14 -2.10
C SER A 129 0.65 -14.64 -3.38
N ALA A 130 -0.38 -13.93 -3.86
CA ALA A 130 -1.07 -14.24 -5.11
C ALA A 130 -0.42 -13.64 -6.37
N CYS A 131 0.34 -12.54 -6.25
CA CYS A 131 0.87 -11.80 -7.40
C CYS A 131 2.41 -11.67 -7.47
N ALA A 132 3.12 -12.01 -6.39
CA ALA A 132 4.58 -11.94 -6.34
C ALA A 132 5.24 -12.98 -7.25
N SER A 133 6.42 -12.63 -7.74
CA SER A 133 7.21 -13.41 -8.70
C SER A 133 8.65 -13.57 -8.23
N PRO A 134 9.44 -14.49 -8.83
CA PRO A 134 10.85 -14.67 -8.46
C PRO A 134 11.73 -13.42 -8.62
N ASP A 135 11.33 -12.45 -9.44
CA ASP A 135 12.05 -11.18 -9.60
C ASP A 135 11.89 -10.27 -8.38
N ASP A 136 10.88 -10.50 -7.55
CA ASP A 136 10.59 -9.70 -6.36
C ASP A 136 11.31 -10.20 -5.10
N LEU A 137 12.05 -11.32 -5.18
CA LEU A 137 12.74 -11.93 -4.04
C LEU A 137 13.63 -10.94 -3.26
N PRO A 138 14.44 -10.06 -3.88
CA PRO A 138 15.24 -9.11 -3.10
C PRO A 138 14.36 -8.14 -2.29
N ARG A 139 13.27 -7.64 -2.90
CA ARG A 139 12.36 -6.69 -2.26
C ARG A 139 11.55 -7.36 -1.13
N LEU A 140 11.08 -8.58 -1.35
CA LEU A 140 10.37 -9.37 -0.34
C LEU A 140 11.25 -9.66 0.87
N LEU A 141 12.54 -9.98 0.66
CA LEU A 141 13.47 -10.26 1.76
C LEU A 141 13.68 -9.00 2.60
N GLN A 142 13.98 -7.88 1.94
CA GLN A 142 14.16 -6.59 2.62
C GLN A 142 12.92 -6.20 3.42
N LEU A 143 11.74 -6.30 2.83
CA LEU A 143 10.50 -6.00 3.54
C LEU A 143 10.24 -6.94 4.71
N ALA A 144 10.59 -8.22 4.58
CA ALA A 144 10.44 -9.18 5.65
C ALA A 144 11.35 -8.84 6.84
N GLU A 145 12.56 -8.35 6.58
CA GLU A 145 13.52 -7.87 7.59
C GLU A 145 13.01 -6.58 8.24
N ASP A 146 12.62 -5.58 7.45
CA ASP A 146 12.15 -4.26 7.94
C ASP A 146 10.88 -4.39 8.79
N THR A 147 9.97 -5.29 8.40
CA THR A 147 8.69 -5.51 9.08
C THR A 147 8.72 -6.64 10.09
N ASN A 148 9.85 -7.36 10.21
CA ASN A 148 10.01 -8.59 10.99
C ASN A 148 8.90 -9.63 10.70
N SER A 149 8.51 -9.76 9.43
CA SER A 149 7.40 -10.62 8.99
C SER A 149 7.90 -12.01 8.58
N ARG A 150 7.63 -13.00 9.43
CA ARG A 150 7.91 -14.42 9.13
C ARG A 150 7.15 -14.92 7.90
N PHE A 151 5.95 -14.40 7.67
CA PHE A 151 5.15 -14.77 6.51
C PHE A 151 5.84 -14.35 5.21
N LEU A 152 6.38 -13.13 5.15
CA LEU A 152 7.10 -12.65 3.97
C LEU A 152 8.42 -13.40 3.76
N LEU A 153 9.12 -13.80 4.83
CA LEU A 153 10.28 -14.69 4.74
C LEU A 153 9.89 -16.05 4.12
N GLN A 154 8.80 -16.64 4.58
CA GLN A 154 8.32 -17.91 4.03
C GLN A 154 7.92 -17.79 2.56
N LEU A 155 7.21 -16.71 2.18
CA LEU A 155 6.86 -16.43 0.79
C LEU A 155 8.11 -16.28 -0.08
N ASN A 156 9.15 -15.62 0.42
CA ASN A 156 10.44 -15.49 -0.25
C ASN A 156 11.07 -16.87 -0.53
N ASP A 157 11.16 -17.70 0.50
CA ASP A 157 11.72 -19.05 0.39
C ASP A 157 10.92 -19.90 -0.62
N GLU A 158 9.59 -19.86 -0.56
CA GLU A 158 8.71 -20.62 -1.44
C GLU A 158 8.88 -20.20 -2.91
N LEU A 159 8.95 -18.91 -3.20
CA LEU A 159 9.20 -18.38 -4.54
C LEU A 159 10.63 -18.68 -5.04
N GLY A 160 11.61 -18.79 -4.15
CA GLY A 160 13.01 -19.08 -4.47
C GLY A 160 13.33 -20.55 -4.78
N ARG A 161 12.53 -21.50 -4.24
CA ARG A 161 12.76 -22.96 -4.39
C ARG A 161 12.92 -23.45 -5.83
N PRO A 162 12.10 -23.05 -6.82
CA PRO A 162 12.25 -23.52 -8.21
C PRO A 162 13.60 -23.12 -8.81
N ARG A 163 14.10 -21.91 -8.49
CA ARG A 163 15.38 -21.40 -8.99
C ARG A 163 16.57 -22.12 -8.35
N GLN A 164 16.50 -22.38 -7.04
CA GLN A 164 17.51 -23.16 -6.32
C GLN A 164 17.60 -24.59 -6.86
N ALA A 165 16.45 -25.24 -7.14
CA ALA A 165 16.41 -26.58 -7.73
C ALA A 165 17.08 -26.63 -9.11
N LEU A 166 16.86 -25.61 -9.95
CA LEU A 166 17.47 -25.45 -11.28
C LEU A 166 18.99 -25.24 -11.24
N GLU A 167 19.48 -24.39 -10.34
CA GLU A 167 20.92 -24.15 -10.16
C GLU A 167 21.64 -25.40 -9.61
N LEU A 168 21.00 -26.15 -8.72
CA LEU A 168 21.52 -27.45 -8.25
C LEU A 168 21.59 -28.47 -9.39
N THR A 169 20.59 -28.54 -10.27
CA THR A 169 20.62 -29.48 -11.40
C THR A 169 21.71 -29.14 -12.40
N LYS A 170 21.93 -27.84 -12.69
CA LYS A 170 23.05 -27.38 -13.53
C LYS A 170 24.39 -27.75 -12.90
N SER A 171 24.55 -27.51 -11.59
CA SER A 171 25.78 -27.81 -10.85
C SER A 171 26.10 -29.31 -10.81
N ILE A 172 25.08 -30.16 -10.66
CA ILE A 172 25.24 -31.62 -10.74
C ILE A 172 25.59 -32.06 -12.17
N ALA A 173 25.04 -31.40 -13.20
CA ALA A 173 25.35 -31.71 -14.60
C ALA A 173 26.80 -31.35 -14.96
N THR A 174 27.34 -30.25 -14.43
CA THR A 174 28.76 -29.87 -14.62
C THR A 174 29.75 -30.73 -13.83
N LEU A 175 29.34 -31.32 -12.69
CA LEU A 175 30.17 -32.24 -11.91
C LEU A 175 30.25 -33.68 -12.48
N LYS A 176 29.44 -34.00 -13.51
CA LYS A 176 29.42 -35.31 -14.18
C LYS A 176 30.25 -35.38 -15.47
N VAL A 177 31.14 -34.41 -15.70
CA VAL A 177 32.10 -34.38 -16.83
C VAL A 177 33.50 -34.71 -16.35
#